data_AF-A0A4Y8MVE1-F1
#
_entry.id   AF-A0A4Y8MVE1-F1
#
_cell.length_a   1.000
_cell.length_b   1.000
_cell.length_c   1.000
_cell.angle_alpha   90.00
_cell.angle_beta   90.00
_cell.angle_gamma   90.00
#
_symmetry.space_group_name_H-M   'P 1'
#
loop_
_entity.id
_entity.type
_entity.pdbx_description
1 polymer ?
#
loop_
_entity_poly.entity_id
_entity_poly.type
_entity_poly.pdbx_seq_one_letter_code
_entity_poly.pdbx_strand_id
1 'polypeptide(L)'
;MSIQAYDINLAPAGSQGSTQIIESTAQICDFLSSGSAFDQIEVRPNFTQGSAVLKLGQGFDFGALVDRWLIVNKGTTAVSGQVMLSTSGFRNFRISGDVNVLDGGKSRTLQNGAFLGTGFASALASNYSHVMLWNPPGSGKNVIVESFNATSPNGAYIAALIFQNATIGTLQAATVASKLAGGAAGVAQIYKAQQATVPAGTQMISVGGAANAVVTNTFKEPLVIPPGWGVVSAFVNVQGIGNQTGFEWYEE
;
A
#
# COMPACT_ATOMS: atom_id res chain seq x y z
N MET A 1 45.99 1.43 9.70
CA MET A 1 44.53 1.43 9.84
C MET A 1 44.18 0.34 10.83
N SER A 2 43.78 0.72 12.04
CA SER A 2 43.28 -0.21 13.07
C SER A 2 41.76 -0.17 13.07
N ILE A 3 41.14 -1.35 13.04
CA ILE A 3 39.71 -1.59 13.16
C ILE A 3 39.57 -2.81 14.07
N GLN A 4 38.92 -2.66 15.22
CA GLN A 4 38.79 -3.74 16.19
C GLN A 4 37.43 -3.71 16.88
N ALA A 5 36.79 -4.88 16.95
CA ALA A 5 35.56 -5.08 17.69
C ALA A 5 35.88 -5.39 19.15
N TYR A 6 35.08 -4.84 20.06
CA TYR A 6 35.16 -5.06 21.49
C TYR A 6 33.81 -5.49 22.01
N ASP A 7 33.77 -6.60 22.74
CA ASP A 7 32.58 -7.04 23.44
C ASP A 7 32.26 -6.08 24.59
N ILE A 8 30.98 -5.74 24.71
CA ILE A 8 30.44 -4.96 25.82
C ILE A 8 29.40 -5.78 26.56
N ASN A 9 29.46 -5.74 27.90
CA ASN A 9 28.46 -6.35 28.75
C ASN A 9 28.12 -5.39 29.89
N LEU A 10 27.06 -4.60 29.67
CA LEU A 10 26.68 -3.48 30.50
C LEU A 10 25.39 -3.82 31.24
N ALA A 11 25.43 -3.75 32.57
CA ALA A 11 24.25 -3.88 33.40
C ALA A 11 23.28 -2.68 33.19
N PRO A 12 22.00 -2.76 33.60
CA PRO A 12 21.04 -1.67 33.51
C PRO A 12 21.55 -0.36 34.13
N ALA A 13 21.07 0.78 33.65
CA ALA A 13 21.45 2.09 34.17
C ALA A 13 21.31 2.19 35.70
N GLY A 14 22.32 2.76 36.36
CA GLY A 14 22.35 2.93 37.82
C GLY A 14 22.82 1.71 38.62
N SER A 15 23.09 0.58 37.96
CA SER A 15 23.67 -0.60 38.60
C SER A 15 25.20 -0.68 38.45
N GLN A 16 25.85 -1.47 39.32
CA GLN A 16 27.27 -1.79 39.18
C GLN A 16 27.48 -2.56 37.88
N GLY A 17 28.42 -2.10 37.04
CA GLY A 17 28.64 -2.68 35.71
C GLY A 17 27.82 -2.02 34.59
N SER A 18 27.10 -0.92 34.84
CA SER A 18 26.45 -0.12 33.79
C SER A 18 27.42 0.66 32.89
N THR A 19 28.73 0.56 33.18
CA THR A 19 29.80 1.21 32.43
C THR A 19 30.95 0.26 32.16
N GLN A 20 31.58 0.37 31.01
CA GLN A 20 32.79 -0.36 30.64
C GLN A 20 33.82 0.60 30.03
N ILE A 21 35.09 0.45 30.41
CA ILE A 21 36.20 1.19 29.84
C ILE A 21 36.91 0.29 28.84
N ILE A 22 37.19 0.83 27.65
CA ILE A 22 37.99 0.18 26.60
C ILE A 22 39.20 1.07 26.33
N GLU A 23 40.40 0.50 26.47
CA GLU A 23 41.66 1.19 26.19
C GLU A 23 42.12 0.82 24.77
N SER A 24 41.89 1.73 23.84
CA SER A 24 42.18 1.54 22.42
C SER A 24 42.25 2.88 21.70
N THR A 25 43.31 3.07 20.91
CA THR A 25 43.49 4.26 20.07
C THR A 25 42.58 4.18 18.84
N ALA A 26 41.55 5.03 18.80
CA ALA A 26 40.60 5.13 17.70
C ALA A 26 40.04 6.56 17.59
N GLN A 27 39.33 6.85 16.50
CA GLN A 27 38.63 8.14 16.29
C GLN A 27 37.11 7.95 16.23
N ILE A 28 36.66 6.78 15.79
CA ILE A 28 35.26 6.46 15.52
C ILE A 28 34.84 5.31 16.43
N CYS A 29 33.60 5.38 16.94
CA CYS A 29 32.94 4.28 17.64
C CYS A 29 31.59 3.97 16.98
N ASP A 30 31.40 2.73 16.55
CA ASP A 30 30.13 2.21 16.03
C ASP A 30 29.52 1.21 17.01
N PHE A 31 28.20 1.30 17.28
CA PHE A 31 27.47 0.32 18.08
C PHE A 31 26.91 -0.78 17.17
N LEU A 32 27.61 -1.92 17.09
CA LEU A 32 27.38 -2.91 16.04
C LEU A 32 26.29 -3.92 16.34
N SER A 33 26.26 -4.44 17.56
CA SER A 33 25.37 -5.54 17.93
C SER A 33 24.87 -5.35 19.36
N SER A 34 23.64 -5.80 19.60
CA SER A 34 23.06 -5.96 20.93
C SER A 34 21.96 -7.02 20.87
N GLY A 35 21.48 -7.47 22.04
CA GLY A 35 20.34 -8.36 22.16
C GLY A 35 18.99 -7.74 21.74
N SER A 36 18.90 -6.41 21.63
CA SER A 36 17.68 -5.68 21.25
C SER A 36 17.96 -4.52 20.30
N ALA A 37 17.05 -4.28 19.35
CA ALA A 37 17.10 -3.15 18.43
C ALA A 37 16.83 -1.79 19.10
N PHE A 38 16.29 -1.79 20.32
CA PHE A 38 15.97 -0.58 21.08
C PHE A 38 17.06 -0.15 22.05
N ASP A 39 18.11 -0.96 22.20
CA ASP A 39 19.21 -0.65 23.10
C ASP A 39 19.97 0.60 22.64
N GLN A 40 20.45 1.34 23.63
CA GLN A 40 21.21 2.57 23.43
C GLN A 40 22.40 2.60 24.37
N ILE A 41 23.52 3.08 23.85
CA ILE A 41 24.73 3.32 24.64
C ILE A 41 25.12 4.80 24.53
N GLU A 42 25.68 5.35 25.60
CA GLU A 42 26.39 6.62 25.55
C GLU A 42 27.90 6.34 25.51
N VAL A 43 28.57 6.96 24.55
CA VAL A 43 30.01 6.83 24.34
C VAL A 43 30.70 8.12 24.73
N ARG A 44 31.70 8.03 25.61
CA ARG A 44 32.49 9.17 26.10
C ARG A 44 33.99 8.95 25.84
N PRO A 45 34.59 9.64 24.87
CA PRO A 45 36.02 9.58 24.64
C PRO A 45 36.81 10.42 25.66
N ASN A 46 37.90 9.84 26.19
CA ASN A 46 38.86 10.48 27.12
C ASN A 46 38.23 11.24 28.32
N PHE A 47 36.98 10.91 28.68
CA PHE A 47 36.17 11.58 29.71
C PHE A 47 35.98 13.10 29.55
N THR A 48 36.43 13.71 28.45
CA THR A 48 36.61 15.18 28.34
C THR A 48 36.13 15.78 27.03
N GLN A 49 35.92 14.99 25.97
CA GLN A 49 35.61 15.48 24.63
C GLN A 49 34.10 15.44 24.27
N GLY A 50 33.22 15.46 25.27
CA GLY A 50 31.77 15.33 25.07
C GLY A 50 31.31 13.87 25.01
N SER A 51 30.03 13.66 24.69
CA SER A 51 29.39 12.34 24.67
C SER A 51 28.47 12.21 23.48
N ALA A 52 28.41 11.02 22.87
CA ALA A 52 27.44 10.69 21.85
C ALA A 52 26.53 9.54 22.32
N VAL A 53 25.22 9.68 22.14
CA VAL A 53 24.28 8.56 22.36
C VAL A 53 24.08 7.85 21.02
N LEU A 54 24.36 6.55 21.00
CA LEU A 54 24.25 5.69 19.83
C LEU A 54 23.12 4.68 20.04
N LYS A 55 22.20 4.61 19.08
CA LYS A 55 21.29 3.46 18.91
C LYS A 55 22.01 2.34 18.17
N LEU A 56 21.48 1.12 18.26
CA LEU A 56 22.02 -0.01 17.51
C LEU A 56 22.17 0.33 16.02
N GLY A 57 23.34 0.02 15.47
CA GLY A 57 23.72 0.30 14.08
C GLY A 57 24.20 1.73 13.82
N GLN A 58 24.22 2.62 14.82
CA GLN A 58 24.76 3.98 14.67
C GLN A 58 26.23 4.05 15.07
N GLY A 59 26.91 5.06 14.54
CA GLY A 59 28.29 5.38 14.91
C GLY A 59 28.57 6.87 14.86
N PHE A 60 29.59 7.28 15.60
CA PHE A 60 29.99 8.68 15.69
C PHE A 60 31.50 8.82 15.54
N ASP A 61 31.89 9.85 14.80
CA ASP A 61 33.27 10.25 14.56
C ASP A 61 33.58 11.46 15.43
N PHE A 62 34.51 11.30 16.37
CA PHE A 62 34.88 12.34 17.32
C PHE A 62 35.94 13.30 16.78
N GLY A 63 36.34 13.18 15.51
CA GLY A 63 37.19 14.13 14.79
C GLY A 63 38.68 14.10 15.17
N ALA A 64 39.06 13.34 16.20
CA ALA A 64 40.44 13.17 16.65
C ALA A 64 40.64 11.76 17.24
N LEU A 65 41.89 11.32 17.27
CA LEU A 65 42.27 10.07 17.93
C LEU A 65 42.16 10.21 19.45
N VAL A 66 41.61 9.18 20.08
CA VAL A 66 41.49 9.04 21.53
C VAL A 66 41.91 7.64 21.95
N ASP A 67 42.49 7.53 23.13
CA ASP A 67 43.10 6.28 23.62
C ASP A 67 42.21 5.52 24.61
N ARG A 68 41.13 6.16 25.08
CA ARG A 68 40.21 5.59 26.05
C ARG A 68 38.76 5.92 25.74
N TRP A 69 37.93 4.90 25.83
CA TRP A 69 36.50 4.96 25.58
C TRP A 69 35.74 4.49 26.82
N LEU A 70 34.87 5.33 27.35
CA LEU A 70 33.90 4.93 28.35
C LEU A 70 32.56 4.68 27.64
N ILE A 71 32.09 3.44 27.70
CA ILE A 71 30.78 3.05 27.21
C ILE A 71 29.82 2.94 28.40
N VAL A 72 28.68 3.62 28.31
CA VAL A 72 27.69 3.72 29.38
C VAL A 72 26.35 3.24 28.88
N ASN A 73 25.71 2.33 29.62
CA ASN A 73 24.33 1.97 29.39
C ASN A 73 23.40 2.99 30.07
N LYS A 74 22.54 3.64 29.30
CA LYS A 74 21.51 4.58 29.78
C LYS A 74 20.12 3.97 29.83
N GLY A 75 19.94 2.75 29.34
CA GLY A 75 18.68 2.02 29.31
C GLY A 75 18.38 1.28 30.62
N THR A 76 17.13 0.83 30.74
CA THR A 76 16.63 0.04 31.88
C THR A 76 16.90 -1.46 31.73
N THR A 77 17.35 -1.91 30.56
CA THR A 77 17.72 -3.29 30.25
C THR A 77 19.24 -3.45 30.20
N ALA A 78 19.76 -4.65 30.49
CA ALA A 78 21.17 -4.95 30.27
C ALA A 78 21.48 -4.97 28.78
N VAL A 79 22.65 -4.49 28.40
CA VAL A 79 23.14 -4.42 27.01
C VAL A 79 24.35 -5.35 26.89
N SER A 80 24.20 -6.43 26.15
CA SER A 80 25.30 -7.34 25.79
C SER A 80 25.45 -7.33 24.27
N GLY A 81 26.63 -6.98 23.79
CA GLY A 81 26.83 -6.66 22.39
C GLY A 81 28.27 -6.31 22.03
N GLN A 82 28.47 -5.64 20.91
CA GLN A 82 29.79 -5.22 20.44
C GLN A 82 29.80 -3.77 19.99
N VAL A 83 30.90 -3.09 20.30
CA VAL A 83 31.28 -1.82 19.67
C VAL A 83 32.47 -2.04 18.75
N MET A 84 32.53 -1.30 17.65
CA MET A 84 33.68 -1.27 16.76
C MET A 84 34.40 0.05 16.92
N LEU A 85 35.70 -0.01 17.20
CA LEU A 85 36.55 1.16 17.27
C LEU A 85 37.45 1.19 16.03
N SER A 86 37.52 2.34 15.37
CA SER A 86 38.25 2.50 14.13
C SER A 86 39.02 3.82 14.06
N THR A 87 40.16 3.76 13.38
CA THR A 87 41.00 4.92 13.00
C THR A 87 40.66 5.49 11.62
N SER A 88 39.70 4.90 10.90
CA SER A 88 39.28 5.36 9.57
C SER A 88 37.79 5.09 9.29
N GLY A 89 37.19 5.80 8.34
CA GLY A 89 35.74 5.86 8.09
C GLY A 89 35.03 4.60 7.55
N PHE A 90 35.49 3.39 7.83
CA PHE A 90 34.72 2.19 7.51
C PHE A 90 33.49 2.11 8.43
N ARG A 91 32.29 2.31 7.87
CA ARG A 91 31.02 2.24 8.60
C ARG A 91 30.13 1.17 7.97
N ASN A 92 29.73 0.16 8.73
CA ASN A 92 28.80 -0.87 8.29
C ASN A 92 27.43 -0.64 8.96
N PHE A 93 26.58 0.16 8.30
CA PHE A 93 25.20 0.38 8.73
C PHE A 93 24.33 -0.80 8.32
N ARG A 94 24.29 -1.85 9.14
CA ARG A 94 23.27 -2.89 8.96
C ARG A 94 21.93 -2.36 9.49
N ILE A 95 21.12 -1.80 8.59
CA ILE A 95 19.74 -1.41 8.90
C ILE A 95 18.93 -2.71 9.01
N SER A 96 18.65 -3.14 10.24
CA SER A 96 17.67 -4.18 10.53
C SER A 96 16.30 -3.52 10.67
N GLY A 97 15.37 -3.83 9.78
CA GLY A 97 13.98 -3.39 9.89
C GLY A 97 13.05 -4.51 9.42
N ASP A 98 11.90 -4.64 10.07
CA ASP A 98 10.87 -5.58 9.64
C ASP A 98 10.24 -5.08 8.34
N VAL A 99 10.44 -5.82 7.25
CA VAL A 99 9.69 -5.60 6.01
C VAL A 99 8.40 -6.40 6.12
N ASN A 100 7.39 -5.80 6.75
CA ASN A 100 6.05 -6.37 6.72
C ASN A 100 5.42 -6.06 5.36
N VAL A 101 5.33 -7.08 4.51
CA VAL A 101 4.52 -7.02 3.28
C VAL A 101 3.05 -7.07 3.71
N LEU A 102 2.50 -5.91 4.01
CA LEU A 102 1.07 -5.75 4.23
C LEU A 102 0.37 -6.00 2.89
N ASP A 103 -0.44 -7.05 2.81
CA ASP A 103 -1.36 -7.22 1.68
C ASP A 103 -2.29 -6.01 1.62
N GLY A 104 -2.02 -5.13 0.66
CA GLY A 104 -2.77 -3.90 0.47
C GLY A 104 -4.26 -4.15 0.21
N GLY A 105 -4.60 -5.25 -0.45
CA GLY A 105 -6.00 -5.62 -0.70
C GLY A 105 -6.73 -6.01 0.57
N LYS A 106 -6.10 -6.81 1.44
CA LYS A 106 -6.64 -7.13 2.77
C LYS A 106 -6.78 -5.88 3.64
N SER A 107 -5.75 -5.02 3.65
CA SER A 107 -5.79 -3.76 4.41
C SER A 107 -6.94 -2.85 3.96
N ARG A 108 -7.10 -2.64 2.65
CA ARG A 108 -8.22 -1.87 2.08
C ARG A 108 -9.58 -2.48 2.44
N THR A 109 -9.70 -3.80 2.36
CA THR A 109 -10.95 -4.48 2.71
C THR A 109 -11.30 -4.29 4.19
N LEU A 110 -10.33 -4.48 5.10
CA LEU A 110 -10.52 -4.28 6.54
C LEU A 110 -10.82 -2.82 6.91
N GLN A 111 -10.33 -1.86 6.12
CA GLN A 111 -10.64 -0.44 6.26
C GLN A 111 -11.94 -0.01 5.57
N ASN A 112 -12.74 -0.95 5.06
CA ASN A 112 -13.99 -0.68 4.35
C ASN A 112 -13.81 0.17 3.07
N GLY A 113 -12.68 0.00 2.39
CA GLY A 113 -12.34 0.73 1.17
C GLY A 113 -12.65 -0.05 -0.12
N ALA A 114 -12.94 -1.35 -0.07
CA ALA A 114 -13.08 -2.20 -1.25
C ALA A 114 -14.51 -2.72 -1.44
N PHE A 115 -14.99 -2.72 -2.69
CA PHE A 115 -16.40 -2.94 -3.06
C PHE A 115 -16.54 -3.88 -4.26
N LEU A 116 -17.71 -4.52 -4.37
CA LEU A 116 -18.12 -5.30 -5.54
C LEU A 116 -19.57 -4.98 -5.87
N GLY A 117 -19.86 -4.78 -7.14
CA GLY A 117 -21.19 -4.42 -7.59
C GLY A 117 -21.51 -4.97 -8.96
N THR A 118 -22.75 -5.42 -9.16
CA THR A 118 -23.21 -5.99 -10.42
C THR A 118 -24.45 -5.24 -10.90
N GLY A 119 -24.45 -4.83 -12.16
CA GLY A 119 -25.61 -4.30 -12.86
C GLY A 119 -26.15 -5.27 -13.90
N PHE A 120 -27.43 -5.14 -14.21
CA PHE A 120 -28.11 -5.94 -15.23
C PHE A 120 -29.12 -5.11 -16.02
N ALA A 121 -28.85 -4.94 -17.31
CA ALA A 121 -29.79 -4.42 -18.29
C ALA A 121 -30.41 -5.58 -19.06
N SER A 122 -31.73 -5.74 -18.96
CA SER A 122 -32.48 -6.78 -19.69
C SER A 122 -32.46 -6.53 -21.19
N ALA A 123 -32.56 -7.60 -21.97
CA ALA A 123 -32.67 -7.52 -23.42
C ALA A 123 -33.91 -6.70 -23.84
N LEU A 124 -33.75 -5.81 -24.82
CA LEU A 124 -34.82 -5.09 -25.48
C LEU A 124 -34.53 -5.01 -26.97
N ALA A 125 -35.48 -5.45 -27.80
CA ALA A 125 -35.31 -5.49 -29.24
C ALA A 125 -34.95 -4.09 -29.80
N SER A 126 -34.02 -4.06 -30.75
CA SER A 126 -33.48 -2.82 -31.37
C SER A 126 -32.72 -1.87 -30.43
N ASN A 127 -32.44 -2.29 -29.20
CA ASN A 127 -31.66 -1.51 -28.25
C ASN A 127 -30.41 -2.28 -27.82
N TYR A 128 -29.33 -1.54 -27.59
CA TYR A 128 -28.14 -2.00 -26.89
C TYR A 128 -28.38 -1.91 -25.38
N SER A 129 -27.79 -2.86 -24.64
CA SER A 129 -27.88 -2.92 -23.18
C SER A 129 -26.61 -2.36 -22.54
N HIS A 130 -26.79 -1.50 -21.54
CA HIS A 130 -25.69 -0.79 -20.88
C HIS A 130 -25.79 -0.91 -19.37
N VAL A 131 -24.63 -1.04 -18.73
CA VAL A 131 -24.47 -0.97 -17.28
C VAL A 131 -23.36 0.01 -16.99
N MET A 132 -23.57 0.90 -16.03
CA MET A 132 -22.62 1.96 -15.70
C MET A 132 -22.28 1.93 -14.22
N LEU A 133 -20.99 2.03 -13.91
CA LEU A 133 -20.51 2.41 -12.59
C LEU A 133 -20.30 3.93 -12.59
N TRP A 134 -21.02 4.63 -11.73
CA TRP A 134 -21.04 6.09 -11.65
C TRP A 134 -20.49 6.56 -10.31
N ASN A 135 -19.58 7.54 -10.36
CA ASN A 135 -19.13 8.28 -9.19
C ASN A 135 -19.91 9.60 -9.12
N PRO A 136 -20.90 9.75 -8.22
CA PRO A 136 -21.75 10.93 -8.21
C PRO A 136 -20.96 12.22 -7.91
N PRO A 137 -21.33 13.36 -8.54
CA PRO A 137 -20.78 14.66 -8.16
C PRO A 137 -20.93 14.89 -6.65
N GLY A 138 -19.88 15.36 -5.99
CA GLY A 138 -19.88 15.60 -4.55
C GLY A 138 -19.69 14.37 -3.67
N SER A 139 -19.35 13.20 -4.24
CA SER A 139 -19.00 12.00 -3.46
C SER A 139 -17.79 12.18 -2.54
N GLY A 140 -16.91 13.13 -2.87
CA GLY A 140 -15.69 13.41 -2.11
C GLY A 140 -14.61 12.34 -2.23
N LYS A 141 -14.79 11.33 -3.10
CA LYS A 141 -13.87 10.21 -3.30
C LYS A 141 -13.68 9.90 -4.78
N ASN A 142 -12.52 9.37 -5.13
CA ASN A 142 -12.31 8.70 -6.41
C ASN A 142 -12.79 7.26 -6.33
N VAL A 143 -13.26 6.72 -7.46
CA VAL A 143 -13.60 5.30 -7.62
C VAL A 143 -12.52 4.66 -8.49
N ILE A 144 -11.80 3.68 -7.96
CA ILE A 144 -10.63 3.08 -8.59
C ILE A 144 -10.93 1.63 -8.96
N VAL A 145 -11.19 1.40 -10.24
CA VAL A 145 -11.64 0.10 -10.76
C VAL A 145 -10.44 -0.79 -11.06
N GLU A 146 -10.39 -1.96 -10.42
CA GLU A 146 -9.34 -2.97 -10.56
C GLU A 146 -9.73 -4.04 -11.58
N SER A 147 -11.02 -4.37 -11.69
CA SER A 147 -11.51 -5.32 -12.67
C SER A 147 -12.96 -5.05 -13.08
N PHE A 148 -13.31 -5.57 -14.25
CA PHE A 148 -14.70 -5.71 -14.65
C PHE A 148 -14.93 -7.08 -15.28
N ASN A 149 -16.17 -7.54 -15.26
CA ASN A 149 -16.60 -8.65 -16.06
C ASN A 149 -17.87 -8.32 -16.84
N ALA A 150 -18.06 -8.98 -17.97
CA ALA A 150 -19.27 -8.89 -18.77
C ALA A 150 -19.79 -10.29 -19.10
N THR A 151 -21.10 -10.41 -19.25
CA THR A 151 -21.77 -11.60 -19.79
C THR A 151 -23.11 -11.21 -20.40
N SER A 152 -23.57 -12.03 -21.33
CA SER A 152 -24.90 -11.92 -21.94
C SER A 152 -25.64 -13.24 -21.78
N PRO A 153 -26.88 -13.26 -21.26
CA PRO A 153 -27.62 -14.51 -21.07
C PRO A 153 -28.12 -15.11 -22.39
N ASN A 154 -28.26 -14.30 -23.44
CA ASN A 154 -29.05 -14.65 -24.63
C ASN A 154 -28.36 -14.41 -25.98
N GLY A 155 -27.06 -14.10 -26.02
CA GLY A 155 -26.33 -13.98 -27.29
C GLY A 155 -24.84 -13.71 -27.14
N ALA A 156 -24.07 -13.95 -28.21
CA ALA A 156 -22.67 -13.54 -28.26
C ALA A 156 -22.57 -12.01 -28.24
N TYR A 157 -21.51 -11.48 -27.63
CA TYR A 157 -21.40 -10.06 -27.33
C TYR A 157 -19.97 -9.56 -27.47
N ILE A 158 -19.85 -8.24 -27.71
CA ILE A 158 -18.65 -7.45 -27.52
C ILE A 158 -19.03 -6.32 -26.56
N ALA A 159 -18.48 -6.35 -25.36
CA ALA A 159 -18.63 -5.31 -24.35
C ALA A 159 -17.47 -4.33 -24.47
N ALA A 160 -17.79 -3.06 -24.67
CA ALA A 160 -16.83 -1.95 -24.62
C ALA A 160 -16.96 -1.23 -23.26
N LEU A 161 -15.82 -0.84 -22.68
CA LEU A 161 -15.81 0.13 -21.58
C LEU A 161 -15.58 1.53 -22.12
N ILE A 162 -16.47 2.45 -21.75
CA ILE A 162 -16.52 3.82 -22.26
C ILE A 162 -16.59 4.78 -21.08
N PHE A 163 -15.69 5.77 -21.03
CA PHE A 163 -15.81 6.85 -20.05
C PHE A 163 -16.87 7.87 -20.44
N GLN A 164 -17.64 8.32 -19.45
CA GLN A 164 -18.70 9.30 -19.62
C GLN A 164 -18.79 10.21 -18.40
N ASN A 165 -19.08 11.50 -18.62
CA ASN A 165 -19.24 12.53 -17.58
C ASN A 165 -20.72 12.87 -17.30
N ALA A 166 -21.61 11.93 -17.62
CA ALA A 166 -23.05 12.03 -17.38
C ALA A 166 -23.61 10.65 -17.07
N THR A 167 -24.60 10.58 -16.19
CA THR A 167 -25.32 9.33 -15.87
C THR A 167 -26.10 8.82 -17.09
N ILE A 168 -26.31 7.51 -17.16
CA ILE A 168 -27.20 6.89 -18.16
C ILE A 168 -28.42 6.27 -17.48
N GLY A 169 -29.57 6.30 -18.17
CA GLY A 169 -30.73 5.49 -17.84
C GLY A 169 -31.20 5.58 -16.38
N THR A 170 -31.52 4.41 -15.80
CA THR A 170 -32.18 4.29 -14.50
C THR A 170 -31.20 3.81 -13.45
N LEU A 171 -31.24 4.43 -12.27
CA LEU A 171 -30.50 3.99 -11.10
C LEU A 171 -30.93 2.57 -10.69
N GLN A 172 -29.98 1.64 -10.70
CA GLN A 172 -30.19 0.26 -10.24
C GLN A 172 -29.79 0.09 -8.77
N ALA A 173 -28.67 0.69 -8.34
CA ALA A 173 -28.21 0.65 -6.96
C ALA A 173 -27.64 2.01 -6.55
N ALA A 174 -28.27 2.63 -5.54
CA ALA A 174 -27.90 3.94 -5.01
C ALA A 174 -26.62 3.92 -4.15
N THR A 175 -26.29 2.75 -3.62
CA THR A 175 -25.08 2.48 -2.83
C THR A 175 -24.70 1.01 -3.04
N VAL A 176 -23.42 0.69 -3.00
CA VAL A 176 -22.93 -0.67 -3.24
C VAL A 176 -22.33 -1.26 -1.96
N ALA A 177 -22.54 -2.56 -1.74
CA ALA A 177 -22.05 -3.27 -0.57
C ALA A 177 -20.53 -3.35 -0.53
N SER A 178 -19.97 -3.20 0.67
CA SER A 178 -18.56 -3.44 0.95
C SER A 178 -18.21 -4.92 0.83
N LYS A 179 -16.96 -5.21 0.46
CA LYS A 179 -16.38 -6.56 0.57
C LYS A 179 -16.21 -6.99 2.03
N LEU A 180 -16.19 -6.05 2.97
CA LEU A 180 -16.23 -6.32 4.40
C LEU A 180 -17.67 -6.57 4.83
N ALA A 181 -17.98 -7.78 5.31
CA ALA A 181 -19.30 -8.09 5.85
C ALA A 181 -19.64 -7.16 7.02
N GLY A 182 -20.79 -6.48 6.94
CA GLY A 182 -21.18 -5.45 7.92
C GLY A 182 -20.50 -4.09 7.74
N GLY A 183 -19.66 -3.94 6.72
CA GLY A 183 -19.02 -2.68 6.36
C GLY A 183 -19.99 -1.63 5.82
N ALA A 184 -19.59 -0.35 5.88
CA ALA A 184 -20.40 0.74 5.35
C ALA A 184 -20.46 0.67 3.81
N ALA A 185 -21.60 1.04 3.24
CA ALA A 185 -21.77 1.04 1.79
C ALA A 185 -20.91 2.11 1.10
N GLY A 186 -20.49 1.83 -0.13
CA GLY A 186 -19.71 2.76 -0.96
C GLY A 186 -20.56 3.90 -1.51
N VAL A 187 -19.89 4.94 -2.00
CA VAL A 187 -20.50 6.12 -2.62
C VAL A 187 -20.82 5.91 -4.10
N ALA A 188 -20.14 4.95 -4.75
CA ALA A 188 -20.39 4.63 -6.14
C ALA A 188 -21.81 4.06 -6.36
N GLN A 189 -22.36 4.33 -7.55
CA GLN A 189 -23.72 3.95 -7.93
C GLN A 189 -23.70 3.09 -9.18
N ILE A 190 -24.70 2.22 -9.33
CA ILE A 190 -24.88 1.42 -10.54
C ILE A 190 -26.12 1.88 -11.28
N TYR A 191 -25.95 2.20 -12.55
CA TYR A 191 -27.04 2.54 -13.46
C TYR A 191 -27.16 1.51 -14.57
N LYS A 192 -28.34 1.42 -15.16
CA LYS A 192 -28.61 0.57 -16.33
C LYS A 192 -29.43 1.32 -17.37
N ALA A 193 -29.24 0.97 -18.64
CA ALA A 193 -30.01 1.55 -19.73
C ALA A 193 -30.20 0.54 -20.87
N GLN A 194 -31.25 0.75 -21.66
CA GLN A 194 -31.36 0.21 -23.01
C GLN A 194 -31.56 1.35 -24.00
N GLN A 195 -30.66 1.51 -24.97
CA GLN A 195 -30.71 2.62 -25.94
C GLN A 195 -30.54 2.14 -27.38
N ALA A 196 -31.18 2.81 -28.34
CA ALA A 196 -31.04 2.47 -29.76
C ALA A 196 -29.60 2.69 -30.30
N THR A 197 -28.82 3.51 -29.60
CA THR A 197 -27.44 3.86 -29.94
C THR A 197 -26.48 3.44 -28.83
N VAL A 198 -25.24 3.15 -29.20
CA VAL A 198 -24.15 3.00 -28.23
C VAL A 198 -23.88 4.37 -27.55
N PRO A 199 -23.61 4.40 -26.23
CA PRO A 199 -23.25 5.62 -25.51
C PRO A 199 -22.06 6.33 -26.17
N ALA A 200 -22.17 7.66 -26.28
CA ALA A 200 -21.04 8.49 -26.70
C ALA A 200 -19.99 8.56 -25.58
N GLY A 201 -18.72 8.64 -25.95
CA GLY A 201 -17.61 8.78 -24.99
C GLY A 201 -16.30 8.22 -25.54
N THR A 202 -15.30 8.13 -24.66
CA THR A 202 -13.99 7.56 -25.00
C THR A 202 -13.97 6.08 -24.67
N GLN A 203 -14.00 5.23 -25.69
CA GLN A 203 -13.84 3.79 -25.55
C GLN A 203 -12.40 3.45 -25.17
N MET A 204 -12.22 2.64 -24.12
CA MET A 204 -10.90 2.25 -23.60
C MET A 204 -10.49 0.84 -24.02
N ILE A 205 -11.42 -0.11 -23.89
CA ILE A 205 -11.17 -1.52 -24.15
C ILE A 205 -12.44 -2.20 -24.63
N SER A 206 -12.30 -3.31 -25.35
CA SER A 206 -13.40 -4.21 -25.69
C SER A 206 -13.04 -5.65 -25.36
N VAL A 207 -14.02 -6.38 -24.83
CA VAL A 207 -13.94 -7.81 -24.57
C VAL A 207 -15.12 -8.53 -25.22
N GLY A 208 -14.88 -9.69 -25.81
CA GLY A 208 -15.90 -10.46 -26.51
C GLY A 208 -16.10 -11.83 -25.87
N GLY A 209 -17.35 -12.29 -25.84
CA GLY A 209 -17.71 -13.58 -25.27
C GLY A 209 -18.90 -14.24 -25.98
N ALA A 210 -19.01 -15.56 -25.83
CA ALA A 210 -20.20 -16.30 -26.24
C ALA A 210 -21.37 -16.06 -25.27
N ALA A 211 -22.59 -16.46 -25.65
CA ALA A 211 -23.73 -16.43 -24.74
C ALA A 211 -23.44 -17.24 -23.46
N ASN A 212 -23.80 -16.70 -22.30
CA ASN A 212 -23.55 -17.24 -20.96
C ASN A 212 -22.08 -17.40 -20.57
N ALA A 213 -21.13 -16.96 -21.40
CA ALA A 213 -19.72 -16.95 -21.05
C ALA A 213 -19.38 -15.63 -20.34
N VAL A 214 -18.89 -15.73 -19.11
CA VAL A 214 -18.36 -14.57 -18.37
C VAL A 214 -16.94 -14.31 -18.85
N VAL A 215 -16.70 -13.08 -19.29
CA VAL A 215 -15.35 -12.61 -19.61
C VAL A 215 -14.94 -11.58 -18.59
N THR A 216 -13.83 -11.83 -17.91
CA THR A 216 -13.26 -10.93 -16.89
C THR A 216 -12.00 -10.29 -17.45
N ASN A 217 -11.87 -8.99 -17.23
CA ASN A 217 -10.64 -8.26 -17.50
C ASN A 217 -10.18 -7.58 -16.21
N THR A 218 -8.97 -7.92 -15.79
CA THR A 218 -8.29 -7.27 -14.66
C THR A 218 -7.29 -6.28 -15.21
N PHE A 219 -7.38 -5.04 -14.74
CA PHE A 219 -6.49 -4.00 -15.21
C PHE A 219 -5.14 -4.09 -14.50
N LYS A 220 -4.05 -4.02 -15.27
CA LYS A 220 -2.70 -3.90 -14.70
C LYS A 220 -2.50 -2.52 -14.05
N GLU A 221 -3.08 -1.50 -14.65
CA GLU A 221 -3.14 -0.12 -14.15
C GLU A 221 -4.62 0.21 -13.98
N PRO A 222 -5.09 0.59 -12.78
CA PRO A 222 -6.50 0.70 -12.52
C PRO A 222 -7.12 1.89 -13.25
N LEU A 223 -8.44 1.84 -13.45
CA LEU A 223 -9.18 2.97 -13.99
C LEU A 223 -9.59 3.89 -12.85
N VAL A 224 -9.23 5.17 -12.93
CA VAL A 224 -9.61 6.18 -11.93
C VAL A 224 -10.81 6.97 -12.44
N ILE A 225 -11.88 6.95 -11.66
CA ILE A 225 -13.14 7.64 -11.96
C ILE A 225 -13.33 8.77 -10.94
N PRO A 226 -13.07 10.04 -11.29
CA PRO A 226 -13.30 11.17 -10.40
C PRO A 226 -14.79 11.46 -10.19
N PRO A 227 -15.17 12.25 -9.18
CA PRO A 227 -16.56 12.67 -8.98
C PRO A 227 -17.17 13.31 -10.23
N GLY A 228 -18.39 12.91 -10.59
CA GLY A 228 -19.08 13.35 -11.81
C GLY A 228 -18.68 12.60 -13.08
N TRP A 229 -17.94 11.51 -12.95
CA TRP A 229 -17.61 10.61 -14.06
C TRP A 229 -18.08 9.20 -13.77
N GLY A 230 -18.17 8.39 -14.83
CA GLY A 230 -18.35 6.96 -14.71
C GLY A 230 -17.86 6.21 -15.92
N VAL A 231 -17.88 4.89 -15.78
CA VAL A 231 -17.50 3.96 -16.83
C VAL A 231 -18.72 3.11 -17.20
N VAL A 232 -19.03 3.08 -18.49
CA VAL A 232 -20.14 2.33 -19.05
C VAL A 232 -19.60 1.08 -19.71
N SER A 233 -20.11 -0.09 -19.30
CA SER A 233 -20.06 -1.31 -20.09
C SER A 233 -21.24 -1.31 -21.06
N ALA A 234 -20.94 -1.16 -22.34
CA ALA A 234 -21.93 -1.16 -23.41
C ALA A 234 -21.67 -2.30 -24.38
N PHE A 235 -22.72 -3.03 -24.77
CA PHE A 235 -22.61 -3.88 -25.94
C PHE A 235 -22.62 -3.03 -27.21
N VAL A 236 -21.70 -3.31 -28.12
CA VAL A 236 -21.48 -2.47 -29.31
C VAL A 236 -21.78 -3.18 -30.62
N ASN A 237 -21.76 -4.51 -30.65
CA ASN A 237 -21.90 -5.29 -31.88
C ASN A 237 -23.32 -5.81 -32.13
N VAL A 238 -24.12 -6.02 -31.08
CA VAL A 238 -25.43 -6.68 -31.18
C VAL A 238 -26.46 -5.97 -30.28
N GLN A 239 -27.64 -5.72 -30.84
CA GLN A 239 -28.84 -5.23 -30.14
C GLN A 239 -29.72 -6.41 -29.69
N GLY A 240 -30.65 -6.17 -28.77
CA GLY A 240 -31.63 -7.20 -28.38
C GLY A 240 -31.10 -8.27 -27.42
N ILE A 241 -29.93 -8.05 -26.82
CA ILE A 241 -29.33 -8.96 -25.84
C ILE A 241 -29.14 -8.26 -24.49
N GLY A 242 -29.22 -9.01 -23.40
CA GLY A 242 -29.11 -8.47 -22.03
C GLY A 242 -27.64 -8.35 -21.60
N ASN A 243 -27.29 -7.27 -20.92
CA ASN A 243 -25.93 -7.06 -20.40
C ASN A 243 -25.92 -7.21 -18.88
N GLN A 244 -25.15 -8.18 -18.39
CA GLN A 244 -24.77 -8.25 -16.99
C GLN A 244 -23.29 -7.88 -16.87
N THR A 245 -22.99 -6.85 -16.08
CA THR A 245 -21.62 -6.39 -15.84
C THR A 245 -21.39 -6.27 -14.35
N GLY A 246 -20.30 -6.85 -13.87
CA GLY A 246 -19.78 -6.64 -12.52
C GLY A 246 -18.53 -5.78 -12.54
N PHE A 247 -18.34 -5.03 -11.47
CA PHE A 247 -17.17 -4.19 -11.24
C PHE A 247 -16.56 -4.51 -9.88
N GLU A 248 -15.24 -4.40 -9.82
CA GLU A 248 -14.44 -4.46 -8.60
C GLU A 248 -13.65 -3.16 -8.48
N TRP A 249 -13.80 -2.49 -7.34
CA TRP A 249 -13.14 -1.22 -7.11
C TRP A 249 -12.83 -0.99 -5.64
N TYR A 250 -12.03 0.03 -5.40
CA TYR A 250 -11.92 0.68 -4.10
C TYR A 250 -12.20 2.18 -4.21
N GLU A 251 -12.47 2.82 -3.06
CA GLU A 251 -12.74 4.26 -2.98
C GLU A 251 -11.70 4.94 -2.08
N GLU A 252 -11.16 6.08 -2.53
CA GLU A 252 -10.18 6.90 -1.79
C GLU A 252 -10.47 8.39 -1.87
#